data_AF-A0A920UY29-F1
#
_entry.id   AF-A0A920UY29-F1
#
_cell.length_a   1.000
_cell.length_b   1.000
_cell.length_c   1.000
_cell.angle_alpha   90.00
_cell.angle_beta   90.00
_cell.angle_gamma   90.00
#
_symmetry.space_group_name_H-M   'P 1'
#
loop_
_entity.id
_entity.type
_entity.pdbx_description
1 polymer ?
#
loop_
_entity_poly.entity_id
_entity_poly.type
_entity_poly.pdbx_seq_one_letter_code
_entity_poly.pdbx_strand_id
1 'polypeptide(L)'
;MIEYPKWRACVFSGTKRLVLILALQVVAVQSHADLSLTADQKRDYIASLDTSQVQAIREYIDNCLSGSDDIGYPCEVDSAHEGKSIKEQPRDHVDGRFALLRIDPFRSGGEIYVVMFRNPPHLVAHIWVYELGGVRPVIRSFLVDKMSSDKRLKIARSLQPYLQEDWFTR
;
A
#
# COMPACT_ATOMS: atom_id res chain seq x y z
N MET A 1 18.04 -13.98 5.67
CA MET A 1 18.60 -12.73 5.11
C MET A 1 18.19 -12.69 3.64
N ILE A 2 17.18 -11.90 3.28
CA ILE A 2 16.74 -11.79 1.88
C ILE A 2 17.48 -10.60 1.29
N GLU A 3 18.45 -10.88 0.42
CA GLU A 3 19.11 -9.86 -0.39
C GLU A 3 18.16 -9.40 -1.50
N TYR A 4 17.91 -8.09 -1.55
CA TYR A 4 17.22 -7.48 -2.68
C TYR A 4 18.19 -7.34 -3.86
N PRO A 5 17.82 -7.74 -5.09
CA PRO A 5 18.65 -7.51 -6.26
C PRO A 5 18.72 -6.01 -6.58
N LYS A 6 19.94 -5.53 -6.87
CA LYS A 6 20.23 -4.15 -7.33
C LYS A 6 19.47 -3.88 -8.64
N TRP A 7 18.58 -2.89 -8.63
CA TRP A 7 17.79 -2.50 -9.79
C TRP A 7 18.65 -1.71 -10.79
N ARG A 8 18.82 -2.25 -12.00
CA ARG A 8 19.10 -1.45 -13.20
C ARG A 8 17.77 -1.11 -13.86
N ALA A 9 17.57 0.17 -14.15
CA ALA A 9 16.45 0.64 -14.95
C ALA A 9 16.59 0.06 -16.38
N CYS A 10 15.68 -0.83 -16.76
CA CYS A 10 15.48 -1.19 -18.16
C CYS A 10 14.11 -0.70 -18.58
N VAL A 11 14.13 0.34 -19.41
CA VAL A 11 13.02 0.78 -20.24
C VAL A 11 12.71 -0.33 -21.23
N PHE A 12 11.50 -0.89 -21.20
CA PHE A 12 10.97 -1.61 -22.37
C PHE A 12 9.52 -1.23 -22.65
N SER A 13 9.42 -0.61 -23.82
CA SER A 13 8.28 -0.38 -24.71
C SER A 13 7.28 -1.53 -24.80
N GLY A 14 5.99 -1.18 -24.93
CA GLY A 14 5.12 -1.91 -25.86
C GLY A 14 3.82 -2.51 -25.36
N THR A 15 2.95 -1.77 -24.65
CA THR A 15 1.48 -1.76 -24.83
C THR A 15 0.87 -0.77 -23.85
N LYS A 16 -0.13 -0.01 -24.29
CA LYS A 16 -0.82 1.03 -23.51
C LYS A 16 -1.42 0.45 -22.23
N ARG A 17 -0.68 0.48 -21.13
CA ARG A 17 -1.18 0.34 -19.77
C ARG A 17 -0.77 1.63 -19.07
N LEU A 18 -1.76 2.34 -18.51
CA LEU A 18 -1.52 3.57 -17.75
C LEU A 18 -0.49 3.27 -16.67
N VAL A 19 0.74 3.73 -16.87
CA VAL A 19 1.70 3.83 -15.79
C VAL A 19 1.31 5.11 -15.06
N LEU A 20 0.60 4.99 -13.93
CA LEU A 20 0.49 6.10 -12.99
C LEU A 20 1.87 6.30 -12.36
N ILE A 21 2.76 6.97 -13.09
CA ILE A 21 4.00 7.47 -12.51
C ILE A 21 3.58 8.66 -11.66
N LEU A 22 3.34 8.45 -10.37
CA LEU A 22 3.46 9.52 -9.38
C LEU A 22 4.95 9.88 -9.34
N ALA A 23 5.39 10.65 -10.33
CA ALA A 23 6.75 11.16 -10.41
C ALA A 23 6.92 12.20 -9.30
N LEU A 24 7.24 11.74 -8.09
CA LEU A 24 7.88 12.57 -7.08
C LEU A 24 9.28 12.93 -7.59
N GLN A 25 9.35 13.85 -8.56
CA GLN A 25 10.56 14.60 -8.81
C GLN A 25 10.69 15.61 -7.68
N VAL A 26 11.38 15.18 -6.63
CA VAL A 26 11.82 16.05 -5.53
C VAL A 26 12.91 16.97 -6.09
N VAL A 27 12.49 18.03 -6.78
CA VAL A 27 13.33 19.21 -6.92
C VAL A 27 13.36 19.84 -5.53
N ALA A 28 14.55 19.81 -4.95
CA ALA A 28 14.85 20.49 -3.70
C ALA A 28 14.62 21.99 -3.86
N VAL A 29 13.40 22.45 -3.58
CA VAL A 29 13.14 23.81 -3.15
C VAL A 29 12.42 23.69 -1.82
N GLN A 30 13.07 24.24 -0.80
CA GLN A 30 12.49 24.44 0.52
C GLN A 30 11.31 25.41 0.38
N SER A 31 10.13 24.87 0.19
CA SER A 31 8.87 25.47 0.58
C SER A 31 7.98 24.36 1.08
N HIS A 32 7.24 24.64 2.15
CA HIS A 32 6.16 23.79 2.65
C HIS A 32 5.02 23.82 1.63
N ALA A 33 5.27 23.33 0.42
CA ALA A 33 4.21 23.02 -0.52
C ALA A 33 3.48 21.83 0.08
N ASP A 34 2.38 22.11 0.78
CA ASP A 34 1.33 21.13 0.98
C ASP A 34 1.13 20.42 -0.35
N LEU A 35 1.24 19.09 -0.34
CA LEU A 35 1.09 18.30 -1.54
C LEU A 35 -0.32 18.58 -2.06
N SER A 36 -0.46 19.42 -3.09
CA SER A 36 -1.75 19.74 -3.69
C SER A 36 -1.87 18.95 -4.99
N LEU A 37 -2.69 17.90 -4.97
CA LEU A 37 -3.00 17.11 -6.15
C LEU A 37 -3.77 18.01 -7.12
N THR A 38 -3.37 18.02 -8.38
CA THR A 38 -4.20 18.60 -9.42
C THR A 38 -5.53 17.86 -9.52
N ALA A 39 -6.54 18.46 -10.15
CA ALA A 39 -7.83 17.81 -10.35
C ALA A 39 -7.69 16.45 -11.07
N ASP A 40 -6.80 16.38 -12.07
CA ASP A 40 -6.50 15.14 -12.79
C ASP A 40 -5.83 14.10 -11.90
N GLN A 41 -4.82 14.50 -11.11
CA GLN A 41 -4.15 13.59 -10.17
C GLN A 41 -5.11 13.05 -9.11
N LYS A 42 -6.02 13.90 -8.60
CA LYS A 42 -7.07 13.47 -7.66
C LYS A 42 -8.02 12.46 -8.30
N ARG A 43 -8.49 12.73 -9.52
CA ARG A 43 -9.38 11.82 -10.25
C ARG A 43 -8.71 10.47 -10.49
N ASP A 44 -7.47 10.49 -10.95
CA ASP A 44 -6.69 9.27 -11.25
C ASP A 44 -6.41 8.47 -9.97
N TYR A 45 -6.13 9.16 -8.86
CA TYR A 45 -5.99 8.53 -7.54
C TYR A 45 -7.29 7.86 -7.09
N ILE A 46 -8.42 8.58 -7.15
CA ILE A 46 -9.72 8.01 -6.78
C ILE A 46 -10.05 6.80 -7.64
N ALA A 47 -9.79 6.87 -8.96
CA ALA A 47 -9.98 5.73 -9.86
C ALA A 47 -9.10 4.53 -9.45
N SER A 48 -7.87 4.76 -8.97
CA SER A 48 -7.00 3.68 -8.48
C SER A 48 -7.50 2.99 -7.21
N LEU A 49 -8.39 3.64 -6.46
CA LEU A 49 -9.02 3.08 -5.25
C LEU A 49 -10.29 2.29 -5.55
N ASP A 50 -10.85 2.42 -6.76
CA ASP A 50 -12.06 1.76 -7.22
C ASP A 50 -11.72 0.53 -8.08
N THR A 51 -10.80 -0.30 -7.58
CA THR A 51 -10.38 -1.56 -8.22
C THR A 51 -10.71 -2.76 -7.33
N SER A 52 -10.92 -3.92 -7.95
CA SER A 52 -11.20 -5.15 -7.22
C SER A 52 -10.05 -5.56 -6.29
N GLN A 53 -8.82 -5.18 -6.63
CA GLN A 53 -7.62 -5.45 -5.83
C GLN A 53 -7.60 -4.61 -4.56
N VAL A 54 -7.91 -3.32 -4.64
CA VAL A 54 -8.01 -2.46 -3.44
C VAL A 54 -9.20 -2.89 -2.59
N GLN A 55 -10.33 -3.27 -3.20
CA GLN A 55 -11.45 -3.88 -2.48
C GLN A 55 -11.02 -5.16 -1.73
N ALA A 56 -10.26 -6.06 -2.36
CA ALA A 56 -9.75 -7.26 -1.71
C ALA A 56 -8.79 -6.95 -0.54
N ILE A 57 -8.00 -5.87 -0.62
CA ILE A 57 -7.16 -5.41 0.49
C ILE A 57 -8.02 -4.95 1.67
N ARG A 58 -9.06 -4.15 1.42
CA ARG A 58 -10.00 -3.70 2.45
C ARG A 58 -10.68 -4.89 3.11
N GLU A 59 -11.24 -5.81 2.32
CA GLU A 59 -11.87 -7.04 2.81
C GLU A 59 -10.89 -7.89 3.63
N TYR A 60 -9.64 -8.02 3.18
CA TYR A 60 -8.61 -8.76 3.92
C TYR A 60 -8.34 -8.13 5.29
N ILE A 61 -8.13 -6.82 5.37
CA ILE A 61 -7.88 -6.12 6.63
C ILE A 61 -9.08 -6.27 7.56
N ASP A 62 -10.29 -5.98 7.07
CA ASP A 62 -11.53 -6.07 7.85
C ASP A 62 -11.77 -7.48 8.38
N ASN A 63 -11.63 -8.49 7.52
CA ASN A 63 -11.83 -9.88 7.90
C ASN A 63 -10.78 -10.32 8.93
N CYS A 64 -9.52 -9.91 8.78
CA CYS A 64 -8.48 -10.24 9.75
C CYS A 64 -8.69 -9.62 11.12
N LEU A 65 -9.28 -8.44 11.16
CA LEU A 65 -9.54 -7.71 12.39
C LEU A 65 -10.94 -8.01 12.93
N SER A 66 -11.80 -8.72 12.19
CA SER A 66 -13.14 -9.13 12.68
C SER A 66 -13.11 -10.13 13.84
N GLY A 67 -11.95 -10.76 14.11
CA GLY A 67 -11.82 -11.81 15.12
C GLY A 67 -12.22 -13.20 14.62
N SER A 68 -12.36 -13.38 13.29
CA SER A 68 -12.46 -14.70 12.67
C SER A 68 -11.09 -15.38 12.69
N ASP A 69 -11.05 -16.67 13.07
CA ASP A 69 -9.82 -17.45 13.27
C ASP A 69 -9.46 -18.34 12.04
N ASP A 70 -10.19 -18.21 10.92
CA ASP A 70 -10.13 -19.18 9.82
C ASP A 70 -9.43 -18.68 8.53
N ILE A 71 -8.77 -17.51 8.55
CA ILE A 71 -8.25 -16.88 7.31
C ILE A 71 -6.80 -17.31 7.00
N GLY A 72 -6.05 -17.82 8.00
CA GLY A 72 -4.66 -18.29 7.84
C GLY A 72 -3.68 -17.17 7.43
N TYR A 73 -2.46 -17.50 7.03
CA TYR A 73 -1.48 -16.50 6.56
C TYR A 73 -1.96 -15.79 5.27
N PRO A 74 -1.79 -14.46 5.09
CA PRO A 74 -1.02 -13.53 5.94
C PRO A 74 -1.82 -12.86 7.08
N CYS A 75 -3.00 -13.38 7.39
CA CYS A 75 -3.83 -12.92 8.49
C CYS A 75 -3.26 -13.33 9.85
N GLU A 76 -3.13 -14.64 10.06
CA GLU A 76 -2.62 -15.24 11.29
C GLU A 76 -1.10 -15.15 11.39
N VAL A 77 -0.61 -15.17 12.63
CA VAL A 77 0.82 -15.31 12.91
C VAL A 77 1.30 -16.66 12.41
N ASP A 78 2.35 -16.65 11.59
CA ASP A 78 3.00 -17.86 11.09
C ASP A 78 4.48 -17.82 11.50
N SER A 79 4.90 -18.84 12.27
CA SER A 79 6.29 -19.00 12.70
C SER A 79 7.31 -19.02 11.55
N ALA A 80 6.93 -19.46 10.35
CA ALA A 80 7.79 -19.44 9.17
C ALA A 80 7.93 -18.03 8.55
N HIS A 81 7.05 -17.11 8.92
CA HIS A 81 6.89 -15.78 8.32
C HIS A 81 6.75 -14.70 9.40
N GLU A 82 7.53 -14.78 10.48
CA GLU A 82 7.53 -13.81 11.58
C GLU A 82 7.68 -12.36 11.08
N GLY A 83 6.85 -11.46 11.62
CA GLY A 83 6.80 -10.05 11.25
C GLY A 83 6.06 -9.76 9.93
N LYS A 84 5.38 -10.75 9.35
CA LYS A 84 4.66 -10.66 8.06
C LYS A 84 3.16 -10.95 8.16
N SER A 85 2.63 -10.89 9.37
CA SER A 85 1.18 -10.99 9.62
C SER A 85 0.63 -9.65 10.05
N ILE A 86 -0.62 -9.38 9.65
CA ILE A 86 -1.34 -8.20 10.13
C ILE A 86 -1.70 -8.33 11.62
N LYS A 87 -2.03 -9.53 12.11
CA LYS A 87 -2.35 -9.78 13.54
C LYS A 87 -1.15 -9.64 14.48
N GLU A 88 0.08 -9.60 13.96
CA GLU A 88 1.27 -9.25 14.74
C GLU A 88 1.36 -7.75 15.05
N GLN A 89 0.59 -6.92 14.34
CA GLN A 89 0.60 -5.47 14.55
C GLN A 89 -0.43 -5.07 15.63
N PRO A 90 -0.16 -4.02 16.43
CA PRO A 90 -1.17 -3.44 17.30
C PRO A 90 -2.41 -3.06 16.50
N ARG A 91 -3.58 -3.53 16.94
CA ARG A 91 -4.84 -3.41 16.21
C ARG A 91 -5.13 -1.96 15.81
N ASP A 92 -4.97 -1.02 16.73
CA ASP A 92 -5.21 0.41 16.56
C ASP A 92 -4.32 1.08 15.49
N HIS A 93 -3.20 0.44 15.12
CA HIS A 93 -2.32 0.91 14.06
C HIS A 93 -2.73 0.42 12.66
N VAL A 94 -3.58 -0.61 12.56
CA VAL A 94 -3.94 -1.30 11.30
C VAL A 94 -5.45 -1.47 11.07
N ASP A 95 -6.29 -1.22 12.08
CA ASP A 95 -7.76 -1.19 11.98
C ASP A 95 -8.32 0.10 11.40
N GLY A 96 -7.42 1.06 11.17
CA GLY A 96 -7.72 2.29 10.51
C GLY A 96 -7.77 2.12 8.99
N ARG A 97 -8.48 3.07 8.41
CA ARG A 97 -8.35 3.48 7.02
C ARG A 97 -6.89 3.61 6.56
N PHE A 98 -6.60 3.37 5.28
CA PHE A 98 -5.26 3.48 4.70
C PHE A 98 -5.23 4.32 3.42
N ALA A 99 -4.10 4.97 3.18
CA ALA A 99 -3.80 5.63 1.92
C ALA A 99 -3.01 4.70 1.00
N LEU A 100 -3.39 4.60 -0.27
CA LEU A 100 -2.57 3.95 -1.29
C LEU A 100 -1.43 4.89 -1.69
N LEU A 101 -0.18 4.45 -1.59
CA LEU A 101 1.00 5.27 -1.95
C LEU A 101 1.52 4.96 -3.35
N ARG A 102 1.52 3.69 -3.73
CA ARG A 102 1.97 3.19 -5.04
C ARG A 102 1.50 1.77 -5.29
N ILE A 103 1.49 1.39 -6.56
CA ILE A 103 1.26 0.04 -7.04
C ILE A 103 2.48 -0.35 -7.88
N ASP A 104 3.15 -1.44 -7.52
CA ASP A 104 4.32 -1.95 -8.22
C ASP A 104 4.04 -3.35 -8.80
N PRO A 105 4.34 -3.62 -10.08
CA PRO A 105 4.18 -4.96 -10.63
C PRO A 105 5.15 -5.95 -9.96
N PHE A 106 4.67 -7.16 -9.63
CA PHE A 106 5.51 -8.19 -9.02
C PHE A 106 5.99 -9.22 -10.04
N ARG A 107 7.29 -9.56 -9.99
CA ARG A 107 7.93 -10.46 -10.98
C ARG A 107 7.31 -11.85 -11.03
N SER A 108 6.76 -12.32 -9.91
CA SER A 108 6.08 -13.61 -9.81
C SER A 108 4.58 -13.53 -10.15
N GLY A 109 4.14 -12.41 -10.73
CA GLY A 109 2.74 -12.13 -11.05
C GLY A 109 2.01 -11.37 -9.95
N GLY A 110 0.95 -10.68 -10.34
CA GLY A 110 0.21 -9.76 -9.47
C GLY A 110 0.97 -8.46 -9.23
N GLU A 111 0.55 -7.74 -8.19
CA GLU A 111 0.99 -6.39 -7.87
C GLU A 111 1.26 -6.24 -6.36
N ILE A 112 2.21 -5.40 -6.01
CA ILE A 112 2.46 -4.95 -4.64
C ILE A 112 1.79 -3.60 -4.46
N TYR A 113 0.78 -3.56 -3.60
CA TYR A 113 0.14 -2.35 -3.15
C TYR A 113 0.88 -1.86 -1.91
N VAL A 114 1.42 -0.65 -1.98
CA VAL A 114 2.09 -0.04 -0.84
C VAL A 114 1.13 0.93 -0.21
N VAL A 115 0.69 0.60 0.99
CA VAL A 115 -0.33 1.34 1.73
C VAL A 115 0.27 1.98 2.98
N MET A 116 -0.32 3.08 3.43
CA MET A 116 0.00 3.74 4.68
C MET A 116 -1.24 3.82 5.55
N PHE A 117 -1.20 3.21 6.73
CA PHE A 117 -2.30 3.29 7.68
C PHE A 117 -2.43 4.72 8.23
N ARG A 118 -3.68 5.19 8.37
CA ARG A 118 -4.00 6.55 8.80
C ARG A 118 -3.57 6.82 10.23
N ASN A 119 -3.71 5.84 11.12
CA ASN A 119 -3.42 6.02 12.54
C ASN A 119 -1.90 6.01 12.80
N PRO A 120 -1.40 6.81 13.76
CA PRO A 120 -0.03 6.68 14.25
C PRO A 120 0.28 5.23 14.64
N PRO A 121 1.50 4.72 14.39
CA PRO A 121 2.69 5.43 13.90
C PRO A 121 2.78 5.52 12.37
N HIS A 122 1.63 5.49 11.68
CA HIS A 122 1.47 5.53 10.24
C HIS A 122 2.24 4.42 9.54
N LEU A 123 2.02 3.18 9.97
CA LEU A 123 2.70 2.02 9.40
C LEU A 123 2.53 1.99 7.89
N VAL A 124 3.61 1.71 7.18
CA VAL A 124 3.60 1.49 5.74
C VAL A 124 3.70 0.00 5.51
N ALA A 125 2.82 -0.59 4.72
CA ALA A 125 2.81 -2.01 4.43
C ALA A 125 2.87 -2.26 2.93
N HIS A 126 3.55 -3.33 2.55
CA HIS A 126 3.60 -3.89 1.21
C HIS A 126 2.65 -5.08 1.19
N ILE A 127 1.60 -4.99 0.39
CA ILE A 127 0.57 -6.02 0.29
C ILE A 127 0.64 -6.62 -1.11
N TRP A 128 1.01 -7.89 -1.19
CA TRP A 128 1.05 -8.59 -2.48
C TRP A 128 -0.33 -9.14 -2.80
N VAL A 129 -0.91 -8.64 -3.89
CA VAL A 129 -2.20 -9.05 -4.42
C VAL A 129 -1.99 -9.85 -5.69
N TYR A 130 -2.57 -11.05 -5.74
CA TYR A 130 -2.44 -11.97 -6.86
C TYR A 130 -3.82 -12.36 -7.39
N GLU A 131 -4.03 -12.28 -8.69
CA GLU A 131 -5.26 -12.75 -9.34
C GLU A 131 -5.17 -14.24 -9.63
N LEU A 132 -5.78 -15.07 -8.78
CA LEU A 132 -5.83 -16.50 -9.02
C LEU A 132 -6.94 -16.80 -10.05
N GLY A 133 -6.56 -17.34 -11.20
CA GLY A 133 -7.52 -17.75 -12.24
C GLY A 133 -8.28 -16.61 -12.91
N GLY A 134 -7.85 -15.36 -12.73
CA GLY A 134 -8.45 -14.17 -13.37
C GLY A 134 -9.81 -13.74 -12.81
N VAL A 135 -10.27 -14.29 -11.69
CA VAL A 135 -11.64 -14.01 -11.16
C VAL A 135 -11.62 -13.25 -9.84
N ARG A 136 -10.75 -13.59 -8.88
CA ARG A 136 -10.72 -12.93 -7.57
C ARG A 136 -9.29 -12.60 -7.13
N PRO A 137 -9.00 -11.33 -6.80
CA PRO A 137 -7.73 -10.97 -6.17
C PRO A 137 -7.59 -11.64 -4.79
N VAL A 138 -6.40 -12.18 -4.52
CA VAL A 138 -6.07 -12.86 -3.26
C VAL A 138 -4.85 -12.22 -2.66
N ILE A 139 -4.88 -11.95 -1.35
CA ILE A 139 -3.74 -11.44 -0.61
C ILE A 139 -2.77 -12.59 -0.33
N ARG A 140 -1.52 -12.44 -0.77
CA ARG A 140 -0.48 -13.46 -0.64
C ARG A 140 0.60 -13.10 0.37
N SER A 141 0.71 -11.83 0.74
CA SER A 141 1.68 -11.36 1.73
C SER A 141 1.27 -10.02 2.32
N PHE A 142 1.60 -9.83 3.59
CA PHE A 142 1.60 -8.55 4.27
C PHE A 142 3.00 -8.31 4.84
N LEU A 143 3.60 -7.15 4.61
CA LEU A 143 4.93 -6.85 5.15
C LEU A 143 4.99 -5.38 5.54
N VAL A 144 5.21 -5.11 6.83
CA VAL A 144 5.48 -3.74 7.29
C VAL A 144 6.86 -3.30 6.77
N ASP A 145 6.89 -2.17 6.08
CA ASP A 145 8.11 -1.54 5.57
C ASP A 145 9.02 -1.14 6.75
N LYS A 146 10.33 -1.38 6.60
CA LYS A 146 11.35 -1.02 7.59
C LYS A 146 11.67 0.48 7.63
N MET A 147 10.84 1.30 7.00
CA MET A 147 10.88 2.75 7.01
C MET A 147 10.97 3.29 8.44
N SER A 148 11.87 4.25 8.68
CA SER A 148 11.98 4.91 10.00
C SER A 148 10.72 5.72 10.34
N SER A 149 10.49 5.93 11.65
CA SER A 149 9.37 6.75 12.14
C SER A 149 9.37 8.16 11.55
N ASP A 150 10.54 8.80 11.43
CA ASP A 150 10.66 10.14 10.85
C ASP A 150 10.22 10.19 9.38
N LYS A 151 10.58 9.16 8.61
CA LYS A 151 10.19 9.09 7.20
C LYS A 151 8.70 8.82 7.04
N ARG A 152 8.11 7.96 7.88
CA ARG A 152 6.65 7.76 7.92
C ARG A 152 5.93 9.05 8.29
N LEU A 153 6.41 9.75 9.32
CA LEU A 153 5.84 11.03 9.74
C LEU A 153 5.94 12.11 8.64
N LYS A 154 7.05 12.16 7.90
CA LYS A 154 7.21 13.08 6.77
C LYS A 154 6.18 12.82 5.67
N ILE A 155 5.95 11.55 5.32
CA ILE A 155 4.92 11.18 4.34
C ILE A 155 3.53 11.53 4.87
N ALA A 156 3.21 11.16 6.12
CA ALA A 156 1.92 11.46 6.73
C ALA A 156 1.62 12.97 6.72
N ARG A 157 2.60 13.81 7.06
CA ARG A 157 2.46 15.28 6.98
C ARG A 157 2.20 15.76 5.55
N SER A 158 2.91 15.21 4.57
CA SER A 158 2.66 15.58 3.16
C SER A 158 1.28 15.18 2.66
N LEU A 159 0.67 14.15 3.25
CA LEU A 159 -0.67 13.67 2.92
C LEU A 159 -1.76 14.23 3.85
N GLN A 160 -1.39 15.05 4.84
CA GLN A 160 -2.30 15.55 5.87
C GLN A 160 -3.57 16.21 5.29
N PRO A 161 -3.52 16.98 4.19
CA PRO A 161 -4.73 17.54 3.57
C PRO A 161 -5.73 16.47 3.10
N TYR A 162 -5.27 15.26 2.80
CA TYR A 162 -6.10 14.16 2.28
C TYR A 162 -6.40 13.08 3.32
N LEU A 163 -5.59 12.92 4.36
CA LEU A 163 -5.80 11.87 5.38
C LEU A 163 -7.12 12.02 6.17
N GLN A 164 -7.80 13.16 6.05
CA GLN A 164 -9.14 13.38 6.61
C GLN A 164 -10.26 13.14 5.61
N GLU A 165 -9.93 13.00 4.33
CA GLU A 165 -10.90 12.78 3.26
C GLU A 165 -11.33 11.32 3.20
N ASP A 166 -12.64 11.09 3.08
CA ASP A 166 -13.22 9.75 3.02
C ASP A 166 -12.70 8.94 1.84
N TRP A 167 -12.59 9.57 0.67
CA TRP A 167 -12.12 8.92 -0.54
C TRP A 167 -10.62 8.59 -0.52
N PHE A 168 -9.82 9.21 0.35
CA PHE A 168 -8.38 8.97 0.39
C PHE A 168 -7.99 7.79 1.28
N THR A 169 -8.88 7.46 2.21
CA THR A 169 -8.57 6.62 3.36
C THR A 169 -9.44 5.36 3.36
N ARG A 170 -10.54 5.33 2.62
CA ARG A 170 -11.40 4.15 2.54
C ARG A 170 -10.89 3.15 1.54
#